data_AF-A0A4Q9GS29-F1
#
_entry.id   AF-A0A4Q9GS29-F1
#
_cell.length_a   1.000
_cell.length_b   1.000
_cell.length_c   1.000
_cell.angle_alpha   90.00
_cell.angle_beta   90.00
_cell.angle_gamma   90.00
#
_symmetry.space_group_name_H-M   'P 1'
#
loop_
_entity.id
_entity.type
_entity.pdbx_description
1 polymer ?
#
loop_
_entity_poly.entity_id
_entity_poly.type
_entity_poly.pdbx_seq_one_letter_code
_entity_poly.pdbx_strand_id
1 'polypeptide(L)'
;MAVLPILITGEPVLHAPAEPVTVFDDELTALVDDMFETMDEAPGVGLAAPQVGVGLRLFVYNWEDDEEVHWRGVAINPELFITPAPAGEADEEEESEGCLSIPGERYPLRRGERAILRAVGLDEVPFEIEADGWLARIFQHEFDHLEGTLYADRLEHKHAKQAAKAVKRAGWGVPGESWLPGVDDLDA
;
A
#
# COMPACT_ATOMS: atom_id res chain seq x y z
N MET A 1 1.75 1.39 21.46
CA MET A 1 1.28 1.00 20.14
C MET A 1 -0.21 1.27 20.10
N ALA A 2 -0.67 1.84 19.00
CA ALA A 2 -2.06 2.20 18.74
C ALA A 2 -2.42 1.92 17.28
N VAL A 3 -3.66 1.49 17.06
CA VAL A 3 -4.25 1.43 15.71
C VAL A 3 -4.54 2.84 15.22
N LEU A 4 -4.04 3.18 14.04
CA LEU A 4 -4.20 4.46 13.37
C LEU A 4 -5.40 4.42 12.41
N PRO A 5 -6.15 5.53 12.25
CA PRO A 5 -7.13 5.63 11.18
C PRO A 5 -6.47 5.55 9.81
N ILE A 6 -7.05 4.76 8.91
CA ILE A 6 -6.64 4.68 7.51
C ILE A 6 -7.46 5.68 6.70
N LEU A 7 -6.77 6.57 6.00
CA LEU A 7 -7.35 7.57 5.13
C LEU A 7 -7.96 6.92 3.88
N ILE A 8 -9.12 7.42 3.48
CA ILE A 8 -9.82 7.02 2.27
C ILE A 8 -9.47 8.00 1.13
N THR A 9 -9.49 7.51 -0.11
CA THR A 9 -9.23 8.30 -1.32
C THR A 9 -9.97 9.65 -1.32
N GLY A 10 -9.25 10.71 -1.68
CA GLY A 10 -9.70 12.11 -1.55
C GLY A 10 -8.81 12.96 -0.66
N GLU A 11 -8.07 12.34 0.26
CA GLU A 11 -7.08 13.03 1.08
C GLU A 11 -5.84 13.43 0.28
N PRO A 12 -5.35 14.70 0.33
CA PRO A 12 -4.24 15.15 -0.51
C PRO A 12 -2.94 14.38 -0.30
N VAL A 13 -2.69 13.86 0.91
CA VAL A 13 -1.48 13.09 1.23
C VAL A 13 -1.41 11.77 0.46
N LEU A 14 -2.56 11.18 0.08
CA LEU A 14 -2.61 9.97 -0.76
C LEU A 14 -2.27 10.25 -2.23
N HIS A 15 -2.26 11.52 -2.61
CA HIS A 15 -2.12 11.98 -4.01
C HIS A 15 -0.90 12.90 -4.20
N ALA A 16 0.04 12.86 -3.25
CA ALA A 16 1.29 13.61 -3.27
C ALA A 16 2.48 12.67 -3.05
N PRO A 17 3.62 12.88 -3.74
CA PRO A 17 4.84 12.13 -3.44
C PRO A 17 5.27 12.31 -2.00
N ALA A 18 5.62 11.21 -1.34
CA ALA A 18 6.04 11.19 0.05
C ALA A 18 7.47 11.71 0.21
N GLU A 19 7.71 12.45 1.30
CA GLU A 19 9.01 13.06 1.59
C GLU A 19 10.00 12.04 2.17
N PRO A 20 11.29 12.09 1.79
CA PRO A 20 12.30 11.19 2.35
C PRO A 20 12.40 11.29 3.86
N VAL A 21 12.52 10.13 4.52
CA VAL A 21 12.87 10.06 5.94
C VAL A 21 14.33 10.46 6.11
N THR A 22 14.59 11.44 6.96
CA THR A 22 15.95 11.97 7.23
C THR A 22 16.36 11.91 8.69
N VAL A 23 15.44 11.54 9.57
CA VAL A 23 15.64 11.44 11.03
C VAL A 23 15.15 10.06 11.46
N PHE A 24 16.03 9.31 12.12
CA PHE A 24 15.77 7.97 12.65
C PHE A 24 15.79 8.04 14.17
N ASP A 25 14.63 8.33 14.75
CA ASP A 25 14.44 8.51 16.18
C ASP A 25 13.31 7.62 16.73
N ASP A 26 12.99 7.80 18.01
CA ASP A 26 11.95 7.05 18.70
C ASP A 26 10.54 7.37 18.12
N GLU A 27 10.34 8.55 17.52
CA GLU A 27 9.06 8.89 16.88
C GLU A 27 8.86 8.09 15.60
N LEU A 28 9.92 7.93 14.79
CA LEU A 28 9.88 7.06 13.61
C LEU A 28 9.63 5.60 14.00
N THR A 29 10.27 5.12 15.07
CA THR A 29 10.08 3.74 15.55
C THR A 29 8.65 3.53 16.03
N ALA A 30 8.10 4.47 16.81
CA ALA A 30 6.71 4.42 17.26
C ALA A 30 5.70 4.43 16.09
N LEU A 31 5.95 5.25 15.06
CA LEU A 31 5.14 5.26 13.85
C LEU A 31 5.13 3.89 13.15
N VAL A 32 6.30 3.28 12.99
CA VAL A 32 6.42 1.96 12.35
C VAL A 32 5.70 0.89 13.15
N ASP A 33 5.82 0.90 14.49
CA ASP A 33 5.10 -0.01 15.37
C ASP A 33 3.57 0.17 15.27
N ASP A 34 3.08 1.42 15.29
CA ASP A 34 1.66 1.74 15.13
C ASP A 34 1.15 1.34 13.74
N MET A 35 1.96 1.49 12.68
CA MET A 35 1.61 1.04 11.33
C MET A 35 1.52 -0.49 11.23
N PHE A 36 2.41 -1.22 11.92
CA PHE A 36 2.30 -2.67 12.00
C PHE A 36 1.02 -3.11 12.71
N GLU A 37 0.69 -2.51 13.87
CA GLU A 37 -0.55 -2.81 14.59
C GLU A 37 -1.79 -2.46 13.75
N THR A 38 -1.77 -1.33 13.05
CA THR A 38 -2.84 -0.91 12.15
C THR A 38 -3.04 -1.88 10.99
N MET A 39 -1.95 -2.33 10.36
CA MET A 39 -1.99 -3.30 9.28
C MET A 39 -2.48 -4.66 9.76
N ASP A 40 -2.05 -5.12 10.94
CA ASP A 40 -2.41 -6.42 11.49
C ASP A 40 -3.90 -6.47 11.93
N GLU A 41 -4.48 -5.34 12.35
CA GLU A 41 -5.93 -5.21 12.64
C GLU A 41 -6.79 -4.96 11.39
N ALA A 42 -6.17 -4.60 10.26
CA ALA A 42 -6.81 -4.50 8.96
C ALA A 42 -6.63 -5.81 8.16
N PRO A 43 -7.47 -6.11 7.16
CA PRO A 43 -7.24 -7.24 6.25
C PRO A 43 -6.15 -6.93 5.20
N GLY A 44 -5.03 -6.33 5.62
CA GLY A 44 -3.94 -5.84 4.77
C GLY A 44 -2.67 -6.69 4.82
N VAL A 45 -1.87 -6.63 3.75
CA VAL A 45 -0.53 -7.25 3.66
C VAL A 45 0.59 -6.22 3.47
N GLY A 46 0.22 -4.95 3.41
CA GLY A 46 1.08 -3.79 3.32
C GLY A 46 0.33 -2.54 3.78
N LEU A 47 1.07 -1.55 4.27
CA LEU A 47 0.55 -0.26 4.67
C LEU A 47 1.63 0.82 4.51
N ALA A 48 1.37 1.80 3.65
CA ALA A 48 2.24 2.95 3.44
C ALA A 48 1.91 4.09 4.41
N ALA A 49 2.93 4.84 4.85
CA ALA A 49 2.73 5.94 5.80
C ALA A 49 1.72 7.01 5.33
N PRO A 50 1.62 7.35 4.02
CA PRO A 50 0.57 8.25 3.53
C PRO A 50 -0.86 7.77 3.86
N GLN A 51 -1.09 6.46 3.94
CA GLN A 51 -2.40 5.89 4.26
C GLN A 51 -2.83 6.18 5.70
N VAL A 52 -1.89 6.42 6.62
CA VAL A 52 -2.18 6.85 7.99
C VAL A 52 -1.98 8.35 8.19
N GLY A 53 -1.95 9.12 7.10
CA GLY A 53 -1.83 10.57 7.11
C GLY A 53 -0.42 11.12 7.26
N VAL A 54 0.60 10.26 7.20
CA VAL A 54 1.99 10.66 7.37
C VAL A 54 2.69 10.65 6.00
N GLY A 55 2.98 11.83 5.46
CA GLY A 55 3.65 12.00 4.16
C GLY A 55 5.13 11.64 4.13
N LEU A 56 5.54 10.58 4.82
CA LEU A 56 6.92 10.09 4.85
C LEU A 56 7.09 8.89 3.91
N ARG A 57 8.28 8.78 3.31
CA ARG A 57 8.62 7.77 2.32
C ARG A 57 8.97 6.43 2.97
N LEU A 58 7.97 5.76 3.54
CA LEU A 58 8.11 4.43 4.10
C LEU A 58 6.81 3.61 4.04
N PHE A 59 6.93 2.29 4.00
CA PHE A 59 5.81 1.37 4.16
C PHE A 59 6.23 0.15 5.00
N VAL A 60 5.25 -0.48 5.64
CA VAL A 60 5.39 -1.79 6.27
C VAL A 60 4.74 -2.86 5.38
N TYR A 61 5.22 -4.09 5.50
CA TYR A 61 4.66 -5.25 4.80
C TYR A 61 4.67 -6.48 5.71
N ASN A 62 3.68 -7.35 5.52
CA ASN A 62 3.53 -8.61 6.23
C ASN A 62 2.79 -9.62 5.34
N TRP A 63 3.52 -10.58 4.79
CA TRP A 63 2.97 -11.60 3.91
C TRP A 63 3.70 -12.92 4.09
N GLU A 64 2.96 -14.03 4.09
CA GLU A 64 3.51 -15.38 4.10
C GLU A 64 3.25 -16.01 2.75
N ASP A 65 4.30 -16.55 2.11
CA ASP A 65 4.18 -17.18 0.80
C ASP A 65 3.78 -18.65 0.87
N ASP A 66 3.54 -19.25 -0.29
CA ASP A 66 3.15 -20.66 -0.40
C ASP A 66 4.23 -21.65 0.08
N GLU A 67 5.47 -21.17 0.25
CA GLU A 67 6.60 -21.95 0.79
C GLU A 67 6.80 -21.72 2.30
N GLU A 68 5.83 -21.09 2.98
CA GLU A 68 5.86 -20.72 4.41
C GLU A 68 7.02 -19.75 4.75
N VAL A 69 7.52 -18.99 3.77
CA VAL A 69 8.48 -17.92 4.03
C VAL A 69 7.71 -16.69 4.46
N HIS A 70 8.04 -16.21 5.66
CA HIS A 70 7.41 -15.02 6.24
C HIS A 70 8.17 -13.74 5.88
N TRP A 71 7.55 -12.93 5.04
CA TRP A 71 8.02 -11.62 4.62
C TRP A 71 7.40 -10.53 5.48
N ARG A 72 8.09 -10.13 6.56
CA ARG A 72 7.66 -9.01 7.41
C ARG A 72 8.80 -8.02 7.62
N GLY A 73 8.52 -6.74 7.36
CA GLY A 73 9.52 -5.70 7.53
C GLY A 73 9.00 -4.30 7.23
N VAL A 74 9.89 -3.32 7.40
CA VAL A 74 9.67 -1.93 7.02
C VAL A 74 10.68 -1.55 5.95
N ALA A 75 10.21 -0.84 4.92
CA ALA A 75 11.04 -0.31 3.86
C ALA A 75 11.05 1.22 3.97
N ILE A 76 12.15 1.79 4.47
CA ILE A 76 12.33 3.24 4.58
C ILE A 76 13.15 3.74 3.39
N ASN A 77 12.69 4.84 2.79
CA ASN A 77 13.25 5.43 1.57
C ASN A 77 13.47 4.42 0.43
N PRO A 78 12.45 3.60 0.08
CA PRO A 78 12.65 2.55 -0.90
C PRO A 78 12.93 3.08 -2.31
N GLU A 79 13.74 2.34 -3.05
CA GLU A 79 13.84 2.32 -4.50
C GLU A 79 13.26 0.98 -5.01
N LEU A 80 12.44 1.03 -6.06
CA LEU A 80 11.82 -0.15 -6.64
C LEU A 80 12.17 -0.29 -8.12
N PHE A 81 12.74 -1.44 -8.49
CA PHE A 81 13.04 -1.80 -9.87
C PHE A 81 12.09 -2.91 -10.30
N ILE A 82 11.29 -2.69 -11.33
CA ILE A 82 10.23 -3.62 -11.74
C ILE A 82 10.43 -4.12 -13.17
N THR A 83 9.97 -5.33 -13.45
CA THR A 83 9.73 -5.73 -14.84
C THR A 83 8.51 -5.01 -15.40
N PRO A 84 8.44 -4.75 -16.73
CA PRO A 84 7.22 -4.24 -17.33
C PRO A 84 6.05 -5.20 -17.12
N ALA A 85 4.86 -4.65 -16.86
CA ALA A 85 3.64 -5.45 -16.81
C ALA A 85 3.41 -6.15 -18.17
N PRO A 86 2.99 -7.43 -18.18
CA PRO A 86 2.78 -8.17 -19.42
C PRO A 86 1.60 -7.58 -20.20
N ALA A 87 1.66 -7.61 -21.53
CA ALA A 87 0.56 -7.13 -22.38
C ALA A 87 -0.67 -8.05 -22.32
N GLY A 88 -1.86 -7.45 -22.40
CA GLY A 88 -3.15 -8.16 -22.36
C GLY A 88 -4.03 -7.67 -21.21
N GLU A 89 -5.27 -8.14 -21.18
CA GLU A 89 -6.21 -7.83 -20.09
C GLU A 89 -5.79 -8.55 -18.80
N ALA A 90 -5.97 -7.90 -17.65
CA ALA A 90 -5.74 -8.52 -16.35
C ALA A 90 -6.76 -9.64 -16.09
N ASP A 91 -6.33 -10.73 -15.47
CA ASP A 91 -7.25 -11.79 -15.04
C ASP A 91 -8.14 -11.30 -13.88
N GLU A 92 -9.45 -11.54 -13.98
CA GLU A 92 -10.43 -11.02 -13.00
C GLU A 92 -10.28 -11.66 -11.60
N GLU A 93 -9.72 -12.88 -11.51
CA GLU A 93 -9.56 -13.62 -10.26
C GLU A 93 -8.11 -13.58 -9.77
N GLU A 94 -7.14 -13.93 -10.63
CA GLU A 94 -5.72 -14.09 -10.25
C GLU A 94 -4.99 -12.76 -10.09
N GLU A 95 -5.47 -11.68 -10.70
CA GLU A 95 -4.84 -10.36 -10.66
C GLU A 95 -5.70 -9.30 -9.94
N SER A 96 -6.65 -9.75 -9.12
CA SER A 96 -7.54 -8.90 -8.33
C SER A 96 -6.80 -8.17 -7.21
N GLU A 97 -6.73 -6.84 -7.30
CA GLU A 97 -6.04 -5.98 -6.34
C GLU A 97 -7.03 -5.07 -5.61
N GLY A 98 -6.78 -4.83 -4.32
CA GLY A 98 -7.56 -3.92 -3.47
C GLY A 98 -6.64 -2.98 -2.70
N CYS A 99 -7.22 -2.02 -1.98
CA CYS A 99 -6.49 -1.05 -1.19
C CYS A 99 -7.32 -0.64 0.04
N LEU A 100 -6.69 -0.58 1.21
CA LEU A 100 -7.34 -0.15 2.45
C LEU A 100 -7.84 1.32 2.37
N SER A 101 -7.29 2.12 1.46
CA SER A 101 -7.74 3.50 1.17
C SER A 101 -8.87 3.60 0.13
N ILE A 102 -9.32 2.47 -0.42
CA ILE A 102 -10.54 2.35 -1.23
C ILE A 102 -11.29 1.10 -0.77
N PRO A 103 -11.82 1.10 0.47
CA PRO A 103 -12.21 -0.12 1.16
C PRO A 103 -13.38 -0.84 0.47
N GLY A 104 -13.34 -2.16 0.50
CA GLY A 104 -14.35 -3.06 -0.09
C GLY A 104 -14.34 -3.15 -1.62
N GLU A 105 -13.47 -2.40 -2.31
CA GLU A 105 -13.40 -2.40 -3.77
C GLU A 105 -12.13 -3.10 -4.26
N ARG A 106 -12.30 -4.07 -5.17
CA ARG A 106 -11.22 -4.82 -5.81
C ARG A 106 -11.43 -4.89 -7.30
N TYR A 107 -10.35 -4.67 -8.06
CA TYR A 107 -10.38 -4.72 -9.52
C TYR A 107 -9.12 -5.40 -10.05
N PRO A 108 -9.20 -6.06 -11.22
CA PRO A 108 -8.05 -6.69 -11.81
C PRO A 108 -7.06 -5.65 -12.33
N LEU A 109 -5.78 -5.83 -11.97
CA LEU A 109 -4.70 -4.92 -12.33
C LEU A 109 -3.43 -5.71 -12.67
N ARG A 110 -2.87 -5.49 -13.86
CA ARG A 110 -1.58 -6.07 -14.24
C ARG A 110 -0.44 -5.34 -13.55
N ARG A 111 0.49 -6.13 -13.02
CA ARG A 111 1.73 -5.67 -12.38
C ARG A 111 2.92 -6.31 -13.08
N GLY A 112 4.11 -5.73 -12.89
CA GLY A 112 5.35 -6.42 -13.23
C GLY A 112 5.47 -7.71 -12.43
N GLU A 113 5.82 -8.82 -13.07
CA GLU A 113 5.94 -10.12 -12.40
C GLU A 113 7.09 -10.17 -11.37
N ARG A 114 8.06 -9.27 -11.47
CA ARG A 114 9.23 -9.21 -10.59
C ARG A 114 9.52 -7.79 -10.16
N ALA A 115 10.02 -7.68 -8.93
CA ALA A 115 10.51 -6.43 -8.38
C ALA A 115 11.81 -6.66 -7.59
N ILE A 116 12.70 -5.68 -7.59
CA ILE A 116 13.81 -5.57 -6.64
C ILE A 116 13.53 -4.36 -5.77
N LEU A 117 13.33 -4.60 -4.47
CA LEU A 117 13.16 -3.57 -3.46
C LEU A 117 14.52 -3.31 -2.80
N ARG A 118 14.99 -2.07 -2.85
CA ARG A 118 16.11 -1.58 -2.05
C ARG A 118 15.62 -0.57 -1.05
N ALA A 119 15.97 -0.72 0.21
CA ALA A 119 15.55 0.21 1.27
C ALA A 119 16.53 0.15 2.45
N VAL A 120 16.27 0.95 3.48
CA VAL A 120 16.91 0.82 4.79
C VAL A 120 15.89 0.41 5.85
N GLY A 121 16.37 -0.32 6.87
CA GLY A 121 15.59 -0.62 8.08
C GLY A 121 15.62 0.54 9.09
N LEU A 122 14.94 0.35 10.22
CA LEU A 122 14.97 1.30 11.36
C LEU A 122 16.37 1.49 11.95
N ASP A 123 17.24 0.49 11.81
CA ASP A 123 18.64 0.51 12.22
C ASP A 123 19.57 1.18 11.19
N GLU A 124 18.99 1.82 10.16
CA GLU A 124 19.68 2.43 9.03
C GLU A 124 20.50 1.44 8.19
N VAL A 125 20.29 0.12 8.38
CA VAL A 125 21.01 -0.91 7.62
C VAL A 125 20.33 -1.09 6.26
N PRO A 126 21.07 -0.96 5.15
CA PRO A 126 20.52 -1.19 3.82
C PRO A 126 20.25 -2.67 3.58
N PHE A 127 19.15 -2.95 2.90
CA PHE A 127 18.79 -4.30 2.46
C PHE A 127 18.25 -4.29 1.03
N GLU A 128 18.25 -5.46 0.40
CA GLU A 128 17.68 -5.71 -0.92
C GLU A 128 16.83 -6.98 -0.87
N ILE A 129 15.64 -6.94 -1.47
CA ILE A 129 14.76 -8.10 -1.64
C ILE A 129 14.44 -8.25 -3.12
N GLU A 130 14.80 -9.41 -3.69
CA GLU A 130 14.28 -9.85 -4.97
C GLU A 130 12.93 -10.52 -4.72
N ALA A 131 11.87 -9.99 -5.33
CA ALA A 131 10.52 -10.47 -5.18
C ALA A 131 9.93 -10.83 -6.55
N ASP A 132 9.08 -11.84 -6.56
CA ASP A 132 8.22 -12.18 -7.68
C ASP A 132 6.79 -12.44 -7.20
N GLY A 133 5.88 -12.65 -8.16
CA GLY A 133 4.49 -12.98 -7.88
C GLY A 133 3.80 -11.97 -6.97
N TRP A 134 3.18 -12.46 -5.89
CA TRP A 134 2.36 -11.62 -5.01
C TRP A 134 3.19 -10.63 -4.18
N LEU A 135 4.39 -11.02 -3.73
CA LEU A 135 5.28 -10.10 -3.02
C LEU A 135 5.70 -8.93 -3.91
N ALA A 136 6.01 -9.20 -5.18
CA ALA A 136 6.32 -8.13 -6.14
C ALA A 136 5.13 -7.20 -6.36
N ARG A 137 3.90 -7.71 -6.34
CA ARG A 137 2.67 -6.90 -6.40
C ARG A 137 2.51 -6.02 -5.16
N ILE A 138 2.71 -6.58 -3.97
CA ILE A 138 2.65 -5.82 -2.70
C ILE A 138 3.63 -4.65 -2.76
N PHE A 139 4.90 -4.90 -3.10
CA PHE A 139 5.89 -3.82 -3.18
C PHE A 139 5.56 -2.76 -4.23
N GLN A 140 5.02 -3.15 -5.38
CA GLN A 140 4.53 -2.19 -6.38
C GLN A 140 3.38 -1.34 -5.86
N HIS A 141 2.44 -1.94 -5.12
CA HIS A 141 1.31 -1.25 -4.51
C HIS A 141 1.77 -0.24 -3.46
N GLU A 142 2.57 -0.68 -2.49
CA GLU A 142 3.05 0.20 -1.43
C GLU A 142 3.95 1.31 -1.96
N PHE A 143 4.77 1.02 -2.96
CA PHE A 143 5.60 2.04 -3.61
C PHE A 143 4.75 3.08 -4.35
N ASP A 144 3.66 2.68 -5.01
CA ASP A 144 2.75 3.64 -5.65
C ASP A 144 2.17 4.65 -4.65
N HIS A 145 1.81 4.19 -3.45
CA HIS A 145 1.37 5.10 -2.39
C HIS A 145 2.42 6.15 -2.05
N LEU A 146 3.70 5.79 -2.04
CA LEU A 146 4.80 6.73 -1.82
C LEU A 146 5.00 7.70 -2.99
N GLU A 147 4.52 7.37 -4.17
CA GLU A 147 4.49 8.24 -5.35
C GLU A 147 3.18 9.06 -5.45
N GLY A 148 2.27 8.93 -4.48
CA GLY A 148 0.96 9.59 -4.51
C GLY A 148 0.01 8.99 -5.55
N THR A 149 0.14 7.70 -5.84
CA THR A 149 -0.66 6.96 -6.80
C THR A 149 -1.43 5.85 -6.08
N LEU A 150 -2.74 5.74 -6.31
CA LEU A 150 -3.53 4.61 -5.83
C LEU A 150 -3.65 3.56 -6.95
N TYR A 151 -3.90 2.30 -6.59
CA TYR A 151 -4.09 1.24 -7.60
C TYR A 151 -5.21 1.59 -8.61
N ALA A 152 -6.24 2.31 -8.16
CA ALA A 152 -7.36 2.77 -8.99
C ALA A 152 -6.91 3.70 -10.14
N ASP A 153 -5.80 4.43 -9.97
CA ASP A 153 -5.22 5.30 -11.00
C ASP A 153 -4.51 4.51 -12.11
N ARG A 154 -4.17 3.24 -11.84
CA ARG A 154 -3.52 2.33 -12.81
C ARG A 154 -4.49 1.43 -13.56
N LEU A 155 -5.77 1.42 -13.17
CA LEU A 155 -6.77 0.55 -13.78
C LEU A 155 -7.03 0.89 -15.25
N GLU A 156 -7.30 -0.14 -16.04
CA GLU A 156 -7.76 0.03 -17.41
C GLU A 156 -9.13 0.72 -17.46
N HIS A 157 -9.47 1.34 -18.60
CA HIS A 157 -10.63 2.22 -18.74
C HIS A 157 -11.96 1.64 -18.21
N LYS A 158 -12.21 0.34 -18.41
CA LYS A 158 -13.40 -0.35 -17.90
C LYS A 158 -13.44 -0.31 -16.37
N HIS A 159 -12.36 -0.73 -15.72
CA HIS A 159 -12.25 -0.89 -14.27
C HIS A 159 -12.08 0.46 -13.56
N ALA A 160 -11.31 1.39 -14.14
CA ALA A 160 -11.19 2.76 -13.64
C ALA A 160 -12.57 3.45 -13.55
N LYS A 161 -13.44 3.24 -14.54
CA LYS A 161 -14.81 3.77 -14.52
C LYS A 161 -15.68 3.12 -13.44
N GLN A 162 -15.48 1.84 -13.14
CA GLN A 162 -16.18 1.14 -12.06
C GLN A 162 -15.72 1.66 -10.70
N ALA A 163 -14.41 1.74 -10.46
CA ALA A 163 -13.81 2.29 -9.25
C ALA A 163 -14.29 3.73 -9.00
N ALA A 164 -14.23 4.61 -10.01
CA ALA A 164 -14.71 5.99 -9.88
C ALA A 164 -16.22 6.08 -9.54
N LYS A 165 -17.03 5.15 -10.05
CA LYS A 165 -18.45 5.08 -9.72
C LYS A 165 -18.68 4.59 -8.29
N ALA A 166 -17.87 3.63 -7.82
CA ALA A 166 -17.90 3.15 -6.45
C ALA A 166 -17.54 4.25 -5.45
N VAL A 167 -16.39 4.90 -5.65
CA VAL A 167 -15.92 6.07 -4.87
C VAL A 167 -17.02 7.12 -4.77
N LYS A 168 -17.59 7.52 -5.91
CA LYS A 168 -18.68 8.52 -5.94
C LYS A 168 -19.94 8.05 -5.21
N ARG A 169 -20.30 6.76 -5.30
CA ARG A 169 -21.47 6.19 -4.63
C ARG A 169 -21.30 6.17 -3.11
N ALA A 170 -20.07 5.92 -2.64
CA ALA A 170 -19.72 5.93 -1.22
C ALA A 170 -19.57 7.36 -0.65
N GLY A 171 -19.48 8.39 -1.50
CA GLY A 171 -19.28 9.77 -1.08
C GLY A 171 -17.81 10.14 -0.86
N TRP A 172 -16.89 9.25 -1.21
CA TRP A 172 -15.44 9.46 -1.14
C TRP A 172 -14.92 10.32 -2.30
N GLY A 173 -13.60 10.57 -2.31
CA GLY A 173 -12.93 11.45 -3.28
C GLY A 173 -12.90 12.91 -2.83
N VAL A 174 -13.16 13.17 -1.55
CA VAL A 174 -13.01 14.46 -0.87
C VAL A 174 -12.19 14.27 0.42
N PRO A 175 -11.49 15.30 0.92
CA PRO A 175 -10.77 15.20 2.19
C PRO A 175 -11.70 14.98 3.38
N GLY A 176 -11.16 14.41 4.46
CA GLY A 176 -11.83 14.18 5.74
C GLY A 176 -12.38 12.77 5.95
N GLU A 177 -12.22 11.87 4.97
CA GLU A 177 -12.72 10.50 5.04
C GLU A 177 -11.61 9.55 5.53
N SER A 178 -11.93 8.78 6.57
CA SER A 178 -11.04 7.74 7.13
C SER A 178 -11.87 6.69 7.85
N TRP A 179 -11.24 5.56 8.18
CA TRP A 179 -11.85 4.50 8.97
C TRP A 179 -10.82 3.90 9.93
N LEU A 180 -11.29 3.35 11.04
CA LEU A 180 -10.43 2.79 12.08
C LEU A 180 -10.53 1.26 12.11
N PRO A 181 -9.45 0.53 11.75
CA PRO A 181 -9.41 -0.93 11.85
C PRO A 181 -9.75 -1.42 13.27
N GLY A 182 -10.39 -2.58 13.35
CA GLY A 182 -10.90 -3.14 14.61
C GLY A 182 -12.11 -2.42 15.23
N VAL A 183 -12.55 -1.28 14.66
CA VAL A 183 -13.72 -0.52 15.13
C VAL A 183 -14.77 -0.36 14.04
N ASP A 184 -14.37 0.09 12.86
CA ASP A 184 -15.23 0.26 11.70
C ASP A 184 -15.20 -0.98 10.79
N ASP A 185 -16.33 -1.31 10.17
CA ASP A 185 -16.51 -2.48 9.30
C ASP A 185 -16.73 -2.04 7.84
N LEU A 186 -15.65 -1.59 7.19
CA LEU A 186 -15.69 -1.08 5.80
C LEU A 186 -14.97 -1.97 4.79
N ASP A 187 -14.13 -2.90 5.24
CA ASP A 187 -13.26 -3.72 4.38
C ASP A 187 -13.53 -5.24 4.51
N ALA A 188 -14.71 -5.60 5.06
CA ALA A 188 -15.19 -6.98 5.19
C ALA A 188 -15.95 -7.51 3.97
#